data_AF-A0A2E2EIU5-F1
#
_entry.id   AF-A0A2E2EIU5-F1
#
_cell.length_a   1.000
_cell.length_b   1.000
_cell.length_c   1.000
_cell.angle_alpha   90.00
_cell.angle_beta   90.00
_cell.angle_gamma   90.00
#
_symmetry.space_group_name_H-M   'P 1'
#
loop_
_entity.id
_entity.type
_entity.pdbx_description
1 polymer ?
#
loop_
_entity_poly.entity_id
_entity_poly.type
_entity_poly.pdbx_seq_one_letter_code
_entity_poly.pdbx_strand_id
1 'polypeptide(L)'
;WINKHAKDVNVKHASMMYAKYYRLALENVDDREKCNEMTHKQLDYYGCVLELMEFDKARDYLDKLKKNLVNTKQRVRKEVLMDSHFGGESRVYRISDDPQDDCPFKLKDIKKG
;
A
#
# COMPACT_ATOMS: atom_id res chain seq x y z
N TRP A 1 0.78 1.22 -15.39
CA TRP A 1 -0.46 1.83 -14.86
C TRP A 1 -0.17 3.05 -13.97
N ILE A 2 0.57 2.91 -12.86
CA ILE A 2 0.92 4.01 -11.92
C ILE A 2 1.51 5.23 -12.64
N ASN A 3 2.53 5.05 -13.48
CA ASN A 3 3.18 6.15 -14.24
C ASN A 3 2.22 7.00 -15.10
N LYS A 4 1.06 6.45 -15.48
CA LYS A 4 0.05 7.15 -16.29
C LYS A 4 -0.97 7.91 -15.43
N HIS A 5 -1.17 7.50 -14.17
CA HIS A 5 -2.28 7.97 -13.33
C HIS A 5 -1.83 8.73 -12.07
N ALA A 6 -0.59 8.58 -11.61
CA ALA A 6 -0.01 9.37 -10.52
C ALA A 6 0.92 10.46 -11.08
N LYS A 7 0.43 11.71 -11.12
CA LYS A 7 1.20 12.88 -11.56
C LYS A 7 2.11 13.42 -10.46
N ASP A 8 1.62 13.43 -9.23
CA ASP A 8 2.40 13.81 -8.05
C ASP A 8 3.53 12.78 -7.79
N VAL A 9 4.73 13.28 -7.51
CA VAL A 9 5.92 12.43 -7.35
C VAL A 9 5.87 11.58 -6.08
N ASN A 10 5.26 12.09 -5.01
CA ASN A 10 5.10 11.39 -3.74
C ASN A 10 4.04 10.30 -3.88
N VAL A 11 2.87 10.62 -4.46
CA VAL A 11 1.82 9.63 -4.75
C VAL A 11 2.38 8.52 -5.63
N LYS A 12 3.14 8.88 -6.66
CA LYS A 12 3.79 7.92 -7.57
C LYS A 12 4.75 7.01 -6.82
N HIS A 13 5.63 7.57 -5.99
CA HIS A 13 6.58 6.80 -5.20
C HIS A 13 5.87 5.86 -4.22
N ALA A 14 4.94 6.39 -3.41
CA ALA A 14 4.16 5.62 -2.45
C ALA A 14 3.41 4.47 -3.15
N SER A 15 2.76 4.74 -4.29
CA SER A 15 2.07 3.73 -5.09
C SER A 15 3.00 2.63 -5.60
N MET A 16 4.21 2.99 -6.05
CA MET A 16 5.19 2.01 -6.52
C MET A 16 5.67 1.10 -5.39
N MET A 17 5.89 1.66 -4.20
CA MET A 17 6.30 0.91 -3.02
C MET A 17 5.16 0.04 -2.47
N TYR A 18 3.93 0.55 -2.42
CA TYR A 18 2.72 -0.24 -2.15
C TYR A 18 2.66 -1.46 -3.08
N ALA A 19 2.77 -1.24 -4.41
CA ALA A 19 2.71 -2.32 -5.39
C ALA A 19 3.87 -3.32 -5.26
N LYS A 20 5.08 -2.85 -4.91
CA LYS A 20 6.24 -3.70 -4.64
C LYS A 20 5.99 -4.62 -3.46
N TYR A 21 5.59 -4.06 -2.31
CA TYR A 21 5.39 -4.85 -1.09
C TYR A 21 4.18 -5.76 -1.17
N TYR A 22 3.12 -5.34 -1.86
CA TYR A 22 1.99 -6.23 -2.15
C TYR A 22 2.43 -7.47 -2.94
N ARG A 23 3.26 -7.30 -3.98
CA ARG A 23 3.80 -8.45 -4.74
C ARG A 23 4.68 -9.34 -3.89
N LEU A 24 5.57 -8.75 -3.09
CA LEU A 24 6.44 -9.51 -2.19
C LEU A 24 5.63 -10.30 -1.15
N ALA A 25 4.53 -9.75 -0.64
CA ALA A 25 3.65 -10.46 0.28
C ALA A 25 3.01 -11.70 -0.39
N LEU A 26 2.53 -11.57 -1.64
CA LEU A 26 2.01 -12.71 -2.41
C LEU A 26 3.10 -13.75 -2.76
N GLU A 27 4.31 -13.29 -3.06
CA GLU A 27 5.45 -14.17 -3.39
C GLU A 27 5.87 -15.01 -2.17
N ASN A 28 5.83 -14.41 -0.98
CA ASN A 28 6.23 -15.05 0.28
C ASN A 28 5.04 -15.63 1.05
N VAL A 29 3.89 -15.89 0.41
CA VAL A 29 2.68 -16.34 1.11
C VAL A 29 2.83 -17.67 1.87
N ASP A 30 3.80 -18.50 1.47
CA ASP A 30 4.11 -19.78 2.13
C ASP A 30 5.05 -19.60 3.36
N ASP A 31 5.66 -18.42 3.51
CA ASP A 31 6.43 -18.00 4.69
C ASP A 31 5.64 -16.93 5.43
N ARG A 32 4.94 -17.33 6.50
CA ARG A 32 4.03 -16.47 7.25
C ARG A 32 4.72 -15.21 7.79
N GLU A 33 5.90 -15.34 8.39
CA GLU A 33 6.61 -14.22 9.00
C GLU A 33 7.00 -13.20 7.93
N LYS A 34 7.55 -13.69 6.81
CA LYS A 34 7.93 -12.82 5.70
C LYS A 34 6.71 -12.19 5.02
N CYS A 35 5.63 -12.95 4.86
CA CYS A 35 4.37 -12.46 4.33
C CYS A 35 3.82 -11.30 5.18
N ASN A 36 3.78 -11.45 6.51
CA ASN A 36 3.31 -10.42 7.43
C ASN A 36 4.25 -9.20 7.43
N GLU A 37 5.58 -9.40 7.40
CA GLU A 37 6.54 -8.29 7.28
C GLU A 37 6.30 -7.45 6.01
N MET A 38 6.05 -8.09 4.87
CA MET A 38 5.76 -7.39 3.62
C MET A 38 4.37 -6.75 3.62
N THR A 39 3.38 -7.40 4.23
CA THR A 39 2.01 -6.86 4.37
C THR A 39 2.01 -5.59 5.22
N HIS A 40 2.76 -5.58 6.32
CA HIS A 40 2.97 -4.39 7.13
C HIS A 40 3.57 -3.22 6.34
N LYS A 41 4.66 -3.46 5.60
CA LYS A 41 5.26 -2.44 4.75
C LYS A 41 4.26 -1.95 3.70
N GLN A 42 3.50 -2.86 3.09
CA GLN A 42 2.43 -2.50 2.16
C GLN A 42 1.37 -1.60 2.81
N LEU A 43 1.00 -1.83 4.06
CA LEU A 43 0.04 -1.02 4.80
C LEU A 43 0.58 0.39 5.11
N ASP A 44 1.86 0.53 5.44
CA ASP A 44 2.49 1.84 5.64
C ASP A 44 2.36 2.71 4.36
N TYR A 45 2.65 2.13 3.19
CA TYR A 45 2.46 2.85 1.91
C TYR A 45 1.00 3.01 1.50
N TYR A 46 0.10 2.13 1.93
CA TYR A 46 -1.34 2.31 1.74
C TYR A 46 -1.82 3.56 2.49
N GLY A 47 -1.45 3.70 3.77
CA GLY A 47 -1.73 4.88 4.59
C GLY A 47 -1.16 6.14 3.97
N CYS A 48 0.11 6.13 3.55
CA CYS A 48 0.72 7.26 2.86
C CYS A 48 -0.03 7.68 1.58
N VAL A 49 -0.56 6.74 0.78
CA VAL A 49 -1.39 7.11 -0.39
C VAL A 49 -2.73 7.72 0.03
N LEU A 50 -3.33 7.27 1.15
CA LEU A 50 -4.54 7.87 1.69
C LEU A 50 -4.32 9.30 2.17
N GLU A 51 -3.16 9.61 2.77
CA GLU A 51 -2.84 10.97 3.22
C GLU A 51 -2.48 11.93 2.07
N LEU A 52 -1.84 11.41 1.01
CA LEU A 52 -1.43 12.22 -0.14
C LEU A 52 -2.55 12.50 -1.15
N MET A 53 -3.74 11.92 -0.97
CA MET A 53 -4.87 12.03 -1.89
C MET A 53 -6.16 12.24 -1.10
N GLU A 54 -7.17 12.88 -1.71
CA GLU A 54 -8.51 12.87 -1.10
C GLU A 54 -8.99 11.43 -0.89
N PHE A 55 -9.51 11.13 0.30
CA PHE A 55 -9.80 9.78 0.77
C PHE A 55 -10.57 8.91 -0.26
N ASP A 56 -11.67 9.42 -0.82
CA ASP A 56 -12.47 8.67 -1.79
C ASP A 56 -11.69 8.39 -3.08
N LYS A 57 -10.93 9.38 -3.57
CA LYS A 57 -10.07 9.23 -4.75
C LYS A 57 -8.94 8.23 -4.47
N ALA A 58 -8.37 8.25 -3.27
CA ALA A 58 -7.31 7.37 -2.84
C ALA A 58 -7.80 5.91 -2.80
N ARG A 59 -8.97 5.66 -2.22
CA ARG A 59 -9.60 4.34 -2.17
C ARG A 59 -9.88 3.78 -3.57
N ASP A 60 -10.50 4.57 -4.44
CA ASP A 60 -10.77 4.18 -5.83
C ASP A 60 -9.48 3.89 -6.61
N TYR A 61 -8.45 4.69 -6.38
CA TYR A 61 -7.15 4.51 -7.00
C TYR A 61 -6.46 3.22 -6.53
N LEU A 62 -6.45 2.97 -5.22
CA LEU A 62 -5.85 1.78 -4.61
C LEU A 62 -6.59 0.50 -4.99
N ASP A 63 -7.93 0.52 -5.06
CA ASP A 63 -8.74 -0.62 -5.54
C ASP A 63 -8.40 -0.97 -7.00
N LYS A 64 -8.31 0.04 -7.88
CA LYS A 64 -7.90 -0.18 -9.28
C LYS A 64 -6.46 -0.71 -9.37
N LEU A 65 -5.55 -0.22 -8.54
CA LEU A 65 -4.18 -0.72 -8.50
C LEU A 65 -4.14 -2.18 -8.04
N LYS A 66 -4.87 -2.51 -6.97
CA LYS A 66 -5.00 -3.85 -6.41
C LYS A 66 -5.56 -4.84 -7.44
N LYS A 67 -6.62 -4.48 -8.16
CA LYS A 67 -7.18 -5.31 -9.26
C LYS A 67 -6.16 -5.60 -10.36
N ASN A 68 -5.27 -4.66 -10.68
CA ASN A 68 -4.18 -4.90 -11.63
C ASN A 68 -3.09 -5.83 -11.07
N LEU A 69 -2.88 -5.84 -9.75
CA LEU A 69 -1.91 -6.72 -9.09
C LEU A 69 -2.45 -8.16 -8.98
N VAL A 70 -3.73 -8.32 -8.63
CA VAL A 70 -4.39 -9.62 -8.41
C VAL A 70 -5.25 -10.04 -9.61
N ASN A 71 -4.69 -9.93 -10.82
CA ASN A 71 -5.44 -10.14 -12.06
C ASN A 71 -5.50 -11.60 -12.55
N THR A 72 -5.07 -12.58 -11.74
CA THR A 72 -5.13 -14.01 -12.08
C THR A 72 -5.70 -14.83 -10.94
N LYS A 73 -6.33 -15.97 -11.26
CA LYS A 73 -6.86 -16.90 -10.25
C LYS A 73 -5.81 -17.35 -9.24
N GLN A 74 -4.56 -17.57 -9.68
CA GLN A 74 -3.47 -17.94 -8.80
C GLN A 74 -3.15 -16.83 -7.79
N ARG A 75 -3.10 -15.58 -8.22
CA ARG A 75 -2.85 -14.44 -7.33
C ARG A 75 -4.00 -14.21 -6.36
N VAL A 76 -5.26 -14.40 -6.79
CA VAL A 76 -6.43 -14.33 -5.90
C VAL A 76 -6.33 -15.35 -4.77
N ARG A 77 -5.94 -16.60 -5.07
CA ARG A 77 -5.75 -17.63 -4.03
C ARG A 77 -4.66 -17.25 -3.03
N LYS A 78 -3.55 -16.70 -3.53
CA LYS A 78 -2.45 -16.22 -2.67
C LYS A 78 -2.87 -15.04 -1.81
N GLU A 79 -3.67 -14.13 -2.35
CA GLU A 79 -4.23 -13.01 -1.59
C GLU A 79 -5.08 -13.49 -0.42
N VAL A 80 -6.00 -14.44 -0.65
CA VAL A 80 -6.83 -15.00 0.44
C VAL A 80 -5.98 -15.60 1.56
N LEU A 81 -4.87 -16.27 1.21
CA LEU A 81 -3.96 -16.84 2.20
C LEU A 81 -3.15 -15.76 2.94
N MET A 82 -2.68 -14.74 2.22
CA MET A 82 -2.03 -13.57 2.82
C MET A 82 -2.96 -12.89 3.83
N ASP A 83 -4.23 -12.64 3.46
CA ASP A 83 -5.24 -12.05 4.35
C ASP A 83 -5.49 -12.95 5.58
N SER A 84 -5.50 -14.28 5.40
CA SER A 84 -5.63 -15.24 6.50
C SER A 84 -4.44 -15.22 7.46
N HIS A 85 -3.21 -15.03 6.98
CA HIS A 85 -2.02 -14.93 7.84
C HIS A 85 -2.04 -13.69 8.72
N PHE A 86 -2.59 -12.62 8.18
CA PHE A 86 -2.69 -11.30 8.81
C PHE A 86 -3.92 -11.16 9.71
N GLY A 87 -4.92 -12.03 9.56
CA GLY A 87 -6.11 -12.10 10.42
C GLY A 87 -5.74 -12.26 11.89
N GLY A 88 -6.01 -11.22 12.69
CA GLY A 88 -5.69 -11.16 14.12
C GLY A 88 -4.61 -10.14 14.50
N GLU A 89 -3.90 -9.56 13.53
CA GLU A 89 -2.98 -8.45 13.79
C GLU A 89 -3.76 -7.12 13.81
N SER A 90 -3.98 -6.58 15.01
CA SER A 90 -4.52 -5.23 15.18
C SER A 90 -3.37 -4.23 15.26
N ARG A 91 -3.18 -3.42 14.23
CA ARG A 91 -2.38 -2.19 14.34
C ARG A 91 -3.30 -1.03 14.74
N VAL A 92 -2.99 -0.40 15.86
CA VAL A 92 -3.54 0.93 16.17
C VAL A 92 -2.86 1.91 15.21
N TYR A 93 -3.56 2.29 14.14
CA TYR A 93 -3.14 3.42 13.32
C TYR A 93 -3.31 4.69 14.16
N ARG A 94 -2.20 5.36 14.47
CA ARG A 94 -2.25 6.75 14.91
C ARG A 94 -2.51 7.59 13.68
N ILE A 95 -3.57 8.39 13.72
CA ILE A 95 -3.78 9.47 12.77
C ILE A 95 -2.79 10.56 13.17
N SER A 96 -1.82 10.87 12.31
CA SER A 96 -0.91 11.99 12.54
C SER A 96 -1.50 13.29 12.00
N ASP A 97 -1.07 14.43 12.54
CA ASP A 97 -1.50 15.75 12.05
C ASP A 97 -0.67 16.23 10.83
N ASP A 98 0.38 15.50 10.43
CA ASP A 98 1.29 15.86 9.33
C ASP A 98 1.55 14.65 8.39
N PRO A 99 1.22 14.72 7.10
CA PRO A 99 1.49 13.65 6.13
C PRO A 99 2.96 13.17 6.08
N GLN A 100 3.90 14.01 6.52
CA GLN A 100 5.30 13.64 6.64
C GLN A 100 5.56 12.60 7.75
N ASP A 101 4.72 12.55 8.79
CA ASP A 101 4.82 11.58 9.89
C ASP A 101 4.22 10.21 9.50
N ASP A 102 3.31 10.19 8.51
CA ASP A 102 2.64 8.96 8.05
C ASP A 102 3.35 8.27 6.88
N CYS A 103 4.14 9.00 6.09
CA CYS A 103 4.85 8.42 4.95
C CYS A 103 6.24 7.87 5.35
N PRO A 104 6.56 6.59 5.05
CA PRO A 104 7.85 5.96 5.41
C PRO A 104 9.04 6.45 4.54
N PHE A 105 8.87 7.57 3.84
CA PHE A 105 9.89 8.23 3.03
C PHE A 105 9.72 9.75 3.14
N LYS A 106 10.82 10.47 2.92
CA LYS A 106 10.80 11.93 2.90
C LYS A 106 10.00 12.42 1.69
N LEU A 107 8.94 13.18 1.95
CA LEU A 107 8.13 13.77 0.88
C LEU A 107 8.94 14.85 0.17
N LYS A 108 8.79 14.92 -1.14
CA LYS A 108 9.36 15.98 -1.98
C LYS A 108 8.33 17.10 -2.12
N ASP A 109 8.82 18.33 -2.10
CA ASP A 109 8.02 19.52 -2.45
C ASP A 109 6.70 19.65 -1.66
N ILE A 110 6.74 19.45 -0.33
CA ILE A 110 5.63 19.84 0.55
C ILE A 110 5.54 21.37 0.48
N LYS A 111 4.69 21.91 -0.41
CA LYS A 111 4.30 23.32 -0.31
C LYS A 111 3.50 23.45 0.97
N LYS A 112 4.16 23.90 2.04
CA LYS A 112 3.47 24.47 3.20
C LYS A 112 2.67 25.66 2.67
N GLY A 113 1.35 25.47 2.58
CA GLY A 113 0.41 26.59 2.46
C GLY A 113 0.47 27.42 3.73
#